data_AF-A0A7X5I4Y6-F1
#
_entry.id   AF-A0A7X5I4Y6-F1
#
_cell.length_a   1.000
_cell.length_b   1.000
_cell.length_c   1.000
_cell.angle_alpha   90.00
_cell.angle_beta   90.00
_cell.angle_gamma   90.00
#
_symmetry.space_group_name_H-M   'P 1'
#
loop_
_entity.id
_entity.type
_entity.pdbx_description
1 polymer ?
#
loop_
_entity_poly.entity_id
_entity_poly.type
_entity_poly.pdbx_seq_one_letter_code
_entity_poly.pdbx_strand_id
1 'polypeptide(L)'
;MKYLKMIISFVVIMILVICFLFYRNTILKSNEKLGIQTLRALYEFNSLDEFEENMRKFEDYVSEDVFQQMTIDNSDRVLGVYLKLKGNSCAVDIVDSTSDYIVYHLISDSIEKERLFLFCYKVSNKKIIDIKEAELFLFPTTRGWSIKQ
;
A
#
# COMPACT_ATOMS: atom_id res chain seq x y z
N MET A 1 14.11 27.22 -44.09
CA MET A 1 15.00 26.55 -43.11
C MET A 1 14.72 26.90 -41.64
N LYS A 2 14.48 28.17 -41.27
CA LYS A 2 14.24 28.58 -39.87
C LYS A 2 13.04 27.86 -39.22
N TYR A 3 11.91 27.78 -39.91
CA TYR A 3 10.71 27.09 -39.44
C TYR A 3 10.88 25.57 -39.32
N LEU A 4 11.63 24.94 -40.23
CA LEU A 4 11.93 23.50 -40.14
C LEU A 4 12.73 23.16 -38.88
N LYS A 5 13.74 23.97 -38.53
CA LYS A 5 14.51 23.80 -37.29
C LYS A 5 13.64 23.98 -36.04
N MET A 6 12.71 24.94 -36.07
CA MET A 6 11.76 25.18 -34.98
C MET A 6 10.80 24.00 -34.78
N ILE A 7 10.27 23.43 -35.87
CA ILE A 7 9.39 22.25 -35.83
C ILE A 7 10.15 21.05 -35.27
N ILE A 8 11.37 20.78 -35.74
CA ILE A 8 12.20 19.68 -35.23
C ILE A 8 12.47 19.85 -33.73
N SER A 9 12.84 21.06 -33.30
CA SER A 9 13.07 21.33 -31.88
C SER A 9 11.82 21.11 -31.03
N PHE A 10 10.65 21.53 -31.51
CA PHE A 10 9.38 21.31 -30.82
C PHE A 10 9.05 19.82 -30.69
N VAL A 11 9.24 19.04 -31.77
CA VAL A 11 9.01 17.59 -31.76
C VAL A 11 9.95 16.89 -30.76
N VAL A 12 11.22 17.27 -30.71
CA VAL A 12 12.17 16.70 -29.73
C VAL A 12 11.74 16.99 -28.29
N ILE A 13 11.31 18.21 -27.99
CA ILE A 13 10.81 18.58 -26.65
C ILE A 13 9.56 17.75 -26.30
N MET A 14 8.62 17.61 -27.25
CA MET A 14 7.43 16.79 -27.06
C MET A 14 7.76 15.32 -26.76
N ILE A 15 8.74 14.74 -27.47
CA ILE A 15 9.20 13.37 -27.21
C ILE A 15 9.78 13.26 -25.79
N LEU A 16 10.63 14.20 -25.38
CA LEU A 16 11.22 14.20 -24.04
C LEU A 16 10.15 14.31 -22.94
N VAL A 17 9.13 15.16 -23.13
CA VAL A 17 8.00 15.27 -22.19
C VAL A 17 7.23 13.95 -22.10
N ILE A 18 6.94 13.30 -23.23
CA ILE A 18 6.24 12.01 -23.25
C ILE A 18 7.07 10.93 -22.55
N CYS A 19 8.38 10.85 -22.83
CA CYS A 19 9.28 9.91 -22.16
C CYS A 19 9.31 10.15 -20.64
N PHE A 20 9.36 11.40 -20.19
CA PHE A 20 9.35 11.76 -18.77
C PHE A 20 8.03 11.34 -18.09
N LEU A 21 6.88 11.61 -18.72
CA LEU A 21 5.57 11.20 -18.20
C LEU A 21 5.44 9.68 -18.11
N PHE A 22 5.94 8.96 -19.13
CA PHE A 22 5.93 7.50 -19.13
C PHE A 22 6.81 6.91 -18.03
N TYR A 23 8.01 7.47 -17.84
CA TYR A 23 8.92 7.08 -16.75
C TYR A 23 8.29 7.32 -15.38
N ARG A 24 7.70 8.50 -15.16
CA ARG A 24 6.94 8.84 -13.94
C ARG A 24 5.82 7.83 -13.67
N ASN A 25 4.99 7.54 -14.66
CA ASN A 25 3.89 6.58 -14.52
C ASN A 25 4.38 5.17 -14.18
N THR A 26 5.51 4.76 -14.76
CA THR A 26 6.14 3.47 -14.47
C THR A 26 6.62 3.38 -13.02
N ILE A 27 7.22 4.45 -12.49
CA ILE A 27 7.63 4.52 -11.07
C ILE A 27 6.40 4.43 -10.17
N LEU A 28 5.35 5.22 -10.44
CA LEU A 28 4.15 5.24 -9.60
C LEU A 28 3.50 3.86 -9.50
N LYS A 29 3.36 3.15 -10.63
CA LYS A 29 2.86 1.77 -10.65
C LYS A 29 3.75 0.79 -9.93
N SER A 30 5.07 0.96 -10.03
CA SER A 30 6.02 0.11 -9.30
C SER A 30 5.91 0.32 -7.79
N ASN A 31 5.73 1.56 -7.35
CA ASN A 31 5.56 1.90 -5.95
C ASN A 31 4.24 1.35 -5.40
N GLU A 32 3.15 1.51 -6.16
CA GLU A 32 1.83 0.94 -5.82
C GLU A 32 1.92 -0.57 -5.62
N LYS A 33 2.57 -1.28 -6.55
CA LYS A 33 2.78 -2.72 -6.44
C LYS A 33 3.58 -3.09 -5.19
N LEU A 34 4.65 -2.34 -4.88
CA LEU A 34 5.47 -2.57 -3.69
C LEU A 34 4.67 -2.35 -2.41
N GLY A 35 3.85 -1.30 -2.35
CA GLY A 35 2.92 -1.05 -1.24
C GLY A 35 1.98 -2.23 -1.01
N ILE A 36 1.35 -2.73 -2.08
CA ILE A 36 0.42 -3.86 -2.00
C ILE A 36 1.13 -5.12 -1.51
N GLN A 37 2.32 -5.41 -2.05
CA GLN A 37 3.12 -6.57 -1.63
C GLN A 37 3.53 -6.46 -0.16
N THR A 38 3.89 -5.27 0.30
CA THR A 38 4.27 -5.01 1.70
C THR A 38 3.07 -5.20 2.63
N LEU A 39 1.91 -4.64 2.28
CA LEU A 39 0.69 -4.77 3.08
C LEU A 39 0.26 -6.23 3.21
N ARG A 40 0.29 -6.98 2.10
CA ARG A 40 -0.03 -8.42 2.11
C ARG A 40 0.99 -9.23 2.90
N ALA A 41 2.28 -8.95 2.75
CA ALA A 41 3.30 -9.61 3.56
C ALA A 41 3.13 -9.36 5.07
N LEU A 42 2.52 -8.23 5.44
CA LEU A 42 2.28 -7.89 6.83
C LEU A 42 1.04 -8.57 7.44
N TYR A 43 -0.02 -8.78 6.66
CA TYR A 43 -1.33 -9.20 7.19
C TYR A 43 -1.95 -10.44 6.55
N GLU A 44 -1.53 -10.84 5.34
CA GLU A 44 -2.11 -11.97 4.63
C GLU A 44 -1.39 -13.26 5.03
N PHE A 45 -2.12 -14.20 5.62
CA PHE A 45 -1.61 -15.54 5.95
C PHE A 45 -2.76 -16.51 6.24
N ASN A 46 -2.56 -17.79 5.90
CA ASN A 46 -3.47 -18.88 6.25
C ASN A 46 -2.94 -19.74 7.40
N SER A 47 -1.62 -19.71 7.64
CA SER A 47 -0.95 -20.45 8.71
C SER A 47 0.18 -19.63 9.33
N LEU A 48 0.66 -20.06 10.51
CA LEU A 48 1.82 -19.44 11.16
C LEU A 48 3.11 -19.59 10.33
N ASP A 49 3.29 -20.70 9.62
CA ASP A 49 4.45 -20.91 8.75
C ASP A 49 4.46 -19.91 7.59
N GLU A 50 3.29 -19.68 6.97
CA GLU A 50 3.12 -18.69 5.90
C GLU A 50 3.38 -17.26 6.43
N PHE A 51 2.96 -16.98 7.66
CA PHE A 51 3.24 -15.70 8.32
C PHE A 51 4.75 -15.46 8.49
N GLU A 52 5.51 -16.47 8.94
CA GLU A 52 6.98 -16.34 9.07
C GLU A 52 7.67 -16.13 7.72
N GLU A 53 7.22 -16.85 6.68
CA GLU A 53 7.72 -16.63 5.32
C GLU A 53 7.41 -15.22 4.82
N ASN A 54 6.20 -14.73 5.08
CA ASN A 54 5.77 -13.39 4.70
C ASN A 54 6.53 -12.31 5.46
N MET A 55 6.92 -12.55 6.71
CA MET A 55 7.77 -11.62 7.45
C MET A 55 9.17 -11.48 6.84
N ARG A 56 9.74 -12.55 6.27
CA ARG A 56 11.01 -12.47 5.52
C ARG A 56 10.85 -11.65 4.23
N LYS A 57 9.73 -11.84 3.51
CA LYS A 57 9.41 -11.01 2.33
C LYS A 57 9.23 -9.54 2.72
N PHE A 58 8.61 -9.28 3.87
CA PHE A 58 8.42 -7.93 4.40
C PHE A 58 9.77 -7.23 4.63
N GLU A 59 10.76 -7.91 5.21
CA GLU A 59 12.14 -7.41 5.37
C GLU A 59 12.79 -6.97 4.04
N ASP A 60 12.54 -7.73 2.97
CA ASP A 60 13.04 -7.40 1.63
C ASP A 60 12.40 -6.11 1.06
N TYR A 61 11.13 -5.84 1.39
CA TYR A 61 10.35 -4.73 0.83
C TYR A 61 10.56 -3.41 1.55
N VAL A 62 10.98 -3.43 2.81
CA VAL A 62 11.12 -2.24 3.64
C VAL A 62 12.58 -1.92 3.94
N SER A 63 12.85 -0.69 4.35
CA SER A 63 14.15 -0.29 4.92
C SER A 63 14.33 -0.91 6.30
N GLU A 64 15.58 -1.05 6.74
CA GLU A 64 15.92 -1.58 8.07
C GLU A 64 15.17 -0.82 9.18
N ASP A 65 15.15 0.50 9.13
CA ASP A 65 14.47 1.33 10.13
C ASP A 65 12.96 1.01 10.22
N VAL A 66 12.30 0.85 9.07
CA VAL A 66 10.89 0.46 9.02
C VAL A 66 10.70 -0.97 9.50
N PHE A 67 11.59 -1.89 9.11
CA PHE A 67 11.53 -3.27 9.59
C PHE A 67 11.58 -3.30 11.11
N GLN A 68 12.57 -2.64 11.71
CA GLN A 68 12.77 -2.56 13.16
C GLN A 68 11.59 -1.91 13.88
N GLN A 69 11.04 -0.81 13.36
CA GLN A 69 9.82 -0.18 13.89
C GLN A 69 8.62 -1.13 13.88
N MET A 70 8.61 -2.08 12.95
CA MET A 70 7.49 -2.98 12.71
C MET A 70 7.68 -4.36 13.39
N THR A 71 8.91 -4.76 13.76
CA THR A 71 9.26 -6.11 14.28
C THR A 71 9.90 -6.16 15.67
N ILE A 72 10.43 -5.05 16.23
CA ILE A 72 11.15 -5.09 17.51
C ILE A 72 10.26 -4.56 18.64
N ASP A 73 9.80 -5.44 19.51
CA ASP A 73 9.27 -5.17 20.87
C ASP A 73 8.14 -4.15 21.02
N ASN A 74 7.55 -3.66 19.93
CA ASN A 74 6.53 -2.63 19.99
C ASN A 74 5.15 -3.26 20.26
N SER A 75 4.94 -3.61 21.54
CA SER A 75 3.67 -4.10 22.09
C SER A 75 2.46 -3.18 21.84
N ASP A 76 2.70 -1.94 21.41
CA ASP A 76 1.68 -0.98 20.98
C ASP A 76 1.10 -1.29 19.58
N ARG A 77 1.70 -2.22 18.80
CA ARG A 77 1.10 -2.73 17.55
C ARG A 77 0.09 -3.83 17.85
N VAL A 78 -1.05 -3.40 18.39
CA VAL A 78 -2.16 -4.26 18.80
C VAL A 78 -2.64 -5.15 17.65
N LEU A 79 -2.75 -4.69 16.39
CA LEU A 79 -3.48 -5.43 15.34
C LEU A 79 -2.72 -6.64 14.75
N GLY A 80 -1.48 -6.45 14.29
CA GLY A 80 -0.69 -7.54 13.69
C GLY A 80 -0.28 -8.60 14.71
N VAL A 81 0.05 -8.17 15.94
CA VAL A 81 0.33 -9.06 17.06
C VAL A 81 -0.95 -9.77 17.53
N TYR A 82 -2.10 -9.09 17.57
CA TYR A 82 -3.39 -9.71 17.92
C TYR A 82 -3.83 -10.79 16.92
N LEU A 83 -3.66 -10.54 15.62
CA LEU A 83 -3.91 -11.56 14.59
C LEU A 83 -2.99 -12.77 14.75
N LYS A 84 -1.69 -12.51 14.97
CA LYS A 84 -0.68 -13.56 15.22
C LYS A 84 -1.00 -14.37 16.48
N LEU A 85 -1.46 -13.73 17.55
CA LEU A 85 -1.80 -14.37 18.83
C LEU A 85 -3.10 -15.17 18.77
N LYS A 86 -4.05 -14.79 17.90
CA LYS A 86 -5.33 -15.50 17.72
C LYS A 86 -5.21 -16.70 16.77
N GLY A 87 -4.18 -16.74 15.92
CA GLY A 87 -3.90 -17.88 15.02
C GLY A 87 -4.94 -18.07 13.90
N ASN A 88 -5.86 -17.12 13.73
CA ASN A 88 -6.87 -17.15 12.67
C ASN A 88 -6.26 -16.62 11.38
N SER A 89 -6.62 -17.25 10.25
CA SER A 89 -6.24 -16.73 8.94
C SER A 89 -6.72 -15.30 8.75
N CYS A 90 -5.97 -14.55 7.96
CA CYS A 90 -6.27 -13.18 7.63
C CYS A 90 -6.02 -12.96 6.15
N ALA A 91 -6.99 -12.36 5.46
CA ALA A 91 -6.87 -11.94 4.08
C ALA A 91 -7.01 -10.42 3.96
N VAL A 92 -6.32 -9.84 2.98
CA VAL A 92 -6.35 -8.40 2.71
C VAL A 92 -7.23 -8.14 1.50
N ASP A 93 -8.31 -7.40 1.69
CA ASP A 93 -9.19 -6.95 0.59
C ASP A 93 -8.93 -5.47 0.29
N ILE A 94 -8.49 -5.16 -0.93
CA ILE A 94 -8.04 -3.82 -1.31
C ILE A 94 -9.22 -3.07 -1.93
N VAL A 95 -9.58 -1.94 -1.32
CA VAL A 95 -10.67 -1.06 -1.76
C VAL A 95 -10.15 -0.02 -2.75
N ASP A 96 -9.00 0.60 -2.45
CA ASP A 96 -8.35 1.60 -3.30
C ASP A 96 -6.82 1.56 -3.09
N SER A 97 -6.06 1.87 -4.13
CA SER A 97 -4.60 1.89 -4.06
C SER A 97 -3.98 2.93 -4.96
N THR A 98 -2.90 3.54 -4.48
CA THR A 98 -2.05 4.47 -5.22
C THR A 98 -0.58 4.18 -4.88
N SER A 99 0.33 4.97 -5.44
CA SER A 99 1.77 4.89 -5.13
C SER A 99 2.15 5.29 -3.70
N ASP A 100 1.22 5.88 -2.96
CA ASP A 100 1.49 6.54 -1.68
C ASP A 100 0.56 6.05 -0.56
N TYR A 101 -0.59 5.44 -0.89
CA TYR A 101 -1.52 4.88 0.09
C TYR A 101 -2.31 3.68 -0.45
N ILE A 102 -2.86 2.88 0.47
CA ILE A 102 -3.80 1.78 0.21
C ILE A 102 -4.94 1.86 1.22
N VAL A 103 -6.17 1.73 0.75
CA VAL A 103 -7.37 1.57 1.57
C VAL A 103 -7.81 0.10 1.50
N TYR A 104 -8.04 -0.54 2.64
CA TYR A 104 -8.28 -1.99 2.68
C TYR A 104 -9.14 -2.42 3.86
N HIS A 105 -9.69 -3.62 3.74
CA HIS A 105 -10.30 -4.40 4.81
C HIS A 105 -9.40 -5.57 5.19
N LEU A 106 -9.49 -5.99 6.46
CA LEU A 106 -8.92 -7.25 6.91
C LEU A 106 -10.05 -8.25 7.13
N ILE A 107 -9.99 -9.36 6.39
CA ILE A 107 -10.96 -10.44 6.48
C ILE A 107 -10.38 -11.51 7.38
N SER A 108 -10.84 -11.56 8.63
CA SER A 108 -10.48 -12.57 9.61
C SER A 108 -11.63 -12.74 10.60
N ASP A 109 -11.80 -13.92 11.17
CA ASP A 109 -12.79 -14.17 12.24
C ASP A 109 -12.49 -13.33 13.51
N SER A 110 -11.26 -12.81 13.61
CA SER A 110 -10.82 -11.96 14.72
C SER A 110 -11.12 -10.47 14.54
N ILE A 111 -11.54 -10.04 13.34
CA ILE A 111 -11.72 -8.64 12.99
C ILE A 111 -13.14 -8.43 12.46
N GLU A 112 -13.81 -7.37 12.92
CA GLU A 112 -15.11 -6.98 12.38
C GLU A 112 -15.01 -6.64 10.89
N LYS A 113 -15.86 -7.28 10.08
CA LYS A 113 -15.83 -7.23 8.62
C LYS A 113 -15.97 -5.82 8.03
N GLU A 114 -16.51 -4.88 8.79
CA GLU A 114 -16.79 -3.51 8.32
C GLU A 114 -15.64 -2.53 8.58
N ARG A 115 -14.59 -2.95 9.29
CA ARG A 115 -13.46 -2.07 9.63
C ARG A 115 -12.64 -1.76 8.39
N LEU A 116 -12.43 -0.47 8.14
CA LEU A 116 -11.71 0.06 7.00
C LEU A 116 -10.40 0.68 7.48
N PHE A 117 -9.29 0.40 6.80
CA PHE A 117 -7.97 0.88 7.18
C PHE A 117 -7.31 1.65 6.03
N LEU A 118 -6.46 2.60 6.39
CA LEU A 118 -5.60 3.36 5.50
C LEU A 118 -4.14 3.04 5.82
N PHE A 119 -3.41 2.55 4.83
CA PHE A 119 -1.99 2.28 4.88
C PHE A 119 -1.25 3.29 3.99
N CYS A 120 -0.65 4.30 4.58
CA CYS A 120 0.15 5.33 3.90
C CYS A 120 1.63 4.95 3.96
N TYR A 121 2.35 5.13 2.86
CA TYR A 121 3.75 4.73 2.79
C TYR A 121 4.58 5.64 1.88
N LYS A 122 5.90 5.62 2.05
CA LYS A 122 6.85 6.30 1.16
C LYS A 122 7.89 5.33 0.64
N VAL A 123 8.21 5.46 -0.63
CA VAL A 123 9.21 4.63 -1.31
C VAL A 123 10.45 5.44 -1.63
N SER A 124 11.62 4.91 -1.27
CA SER A 124 12.92 5.41 -1.70
C SER A 124 13.83 4.24 -2.05
N ASN A 125 14.60 4.34 -3.13
CA ASN A 125 15.50 3.28 -3.59
C ASN A 125 14.85 1.89 -3.67
N LYS A 126 13.60 1.82 -4.15
CA LYS A 126 12.78 0.59 -4.27
C LYS A 126 12.47 -0.11 -2.94
N LYS A 127 12.63 0.57 -1.81
CA LYS A 127 12.21 0.10 -0.48
C LYS A 127 11.25 1.08 0.16
N ILE A 128 10.37 0.58 1.03
CA ILE A 128 9.51 1.44 1.85
C ILE A 128 10.29 1.98 3.04
N ILE A 129 10.30 3.29 3.19
CA ILE A 129 11.09 4.02 4.20
C ILE A 129 10.26 4.69 5.29
N ASP A 130 8.93 4.72 5.14
CA ASP A 130 8.00 5.31 6.10
C ASP A 130 6.65 4.61 5.93
N ILE A 131 5.98 4.28 7.03
CA ILE A 131 4.65 3.66 7.07
C ILE A 131 3.82 4.36 8.14
N LYS A 132 2.57 4.66 7.81
CA LYS A 132 1.56 5.16 8.75
C LYS A 132 0.26 4.42 8.50
N GLU A 133 -0.41 4.02 9.56
CA GLU A 133 -1.67 3.29 9.48
C GLU A 133 -2.74 3.99 10.32
N ALA A 134 -3.97 4.04 9.82
CA ALA A 134 -5.11 4.59 10.54
C ALA A 134 -6.39 3.82 10.20
N GLU A 135 -7.30 3.71 11.16
CA GLU A 135 -8.67 3.25 10.89
C GLU A 135 -9.51 4.40 10.32
N LEU A 136 -10.29 4.11 9.29
CA LEU A 136 -11.14 5.07 8.59
C LEU A 136 -12.60 4.88 8.98
N PHE A 137 -13.26 5.99 9.29
CA PHE A 137 -14.71 6.05 9.45
C PHE A 137 -15.33 6.69 8.23
N LEU A 138 -16.23 5.96 7.56
CA LEU A 138 -16.95 6.48 6.41
C LEU A 138 -18.02 7.48 6.88
N PHE A 139 -17.98 8.69 6.34
CA PHE A 139 -19.11 9.60 6.49
C PHE A 139 -20.29 9.07 5.66
N PRO A 140 -21.53 9.16 6.17
CA PRO A 140 -22.70 8.79 5.40
C PRO A 140 -22.77 9.65 4.14
N THR A 141 -22.61 9.00 2.99
CA THR A 141 -22.88 9.64 1.70
C THR A 141 -24.39 9.63 1.50
N THR A 142 -24.98 10.76 1.10
CA THR A 142 -26.43 10.98 0.94
C THR A 142 -27.10 10.14 -0.15
N ARG A 143 -26.48 9.04 -0.61
CA ARG A 143 -26.97 8.19 -1.71
C ARG A 143 -27.32 6.75 -1.32
N GLY A 144 -27.50 6.43 -0.04
CA GLY A 144 -27.76 5.02 0.33
C GLY A 144 -28.64 4.76 1.54
N TRP A 145 -29.17 5.76 2.25
CA TRP A 145 -30.01 5.53 3.41
C TRP A 145 -31.49 5.68 3.05
N SER A 146 -32.10 4.58 2.58
CA SER A 146 -33.51 4.34 2.88
C SER A 146 -33.56 3.82 4.31
N ILE A 147 -33.71 4.75 5.26
CA ILE A 147 -34.10 4.39 6.62
C ILE A 147 -35.52 3.87 6.50
N LYS A 148 -35.69 2.54 6.56
CA LYS A 148 -37.00 1.99 6.89
C LYS A 148 -37.29 2.41 8.33
N GLN A 149 -38.22 3.35 8.47
CA GLN A 149 -38.94 3.61 9.71
C GLN A 149 -39.71 2.37 10.14
#